data_AF-A0A7C5U7A5-F1
#
_entry.id   AF-A0A7C5U7A5-F1
#
_cell.length_a   1.000
_cell.length_b   1.000
_cell.length_c   1.000
_cell.angle_alpha   90.00
_cell.angle_beta   90.00
_cell.angle_gamma   90.00
#
_symmetry.space_group_name_H-M   'P 1'
#
loop_
_entity.id
_entity.type
_entity.pdbx_description
1 polymer ?
#
loop_
_entity_poly.entity_id
_entity_poly.type
_entity_poly.pdbx_seq_one_letter_code
_entity_poly.pdbx_strand_id
1 'polypeptide(L)'
;MYRETVAGSLDDIIARMVLRAYGLNLEELIAKGMLTLSSESDVVSKIVEGKLDVVFETTMPGASAYRELEVRMPNVKLLPLVGKERDYLLNFFTGGGLYTCSLPIGLFKFITTEYPTVCTATIIIVSADLPEDLVYYMVKAIDKNKDYIKSSIAAFEFNPNEVWKTLGGVELHSGAAKYYKEMGYMK
;
A
#
# COMPACT_ATOMS: atom_id res chain seq x y z
N MET A 1 15.08 -21.63 3.43
CA MET A 1 14.09 -22.21 2.49
C MET A 1 12.70 -21.94 3.06
N TYR A 2 11.98 -20.93 2.55
CA TYR A 2 10.52 -20.69 2.66
C TYR A 2 10.24 -19.21 2.26
N ARG A 3 9.80 -18.93 1.03
CA ARG A 3 8.43 -18.86 0.43
C ARG A 3 7.84 -17.44 0.53
N GLU A 4 8.20 -16.65 -0.49
CA GLU A 4 7.52 -15.54 -1.17
C GLU A 4 6.60 -14.57 -0.38
N THR A 5 6.92 -13.27 -0.42
CA THR A 5 5.95 -12.30 -0.93
C THR A 5 5.50 -12.84 -2.28
N VAL A 6 4.22 -13.23 -2.40
CA VAL A 6 3.70 -13.93 -3.59
C VAL A 6 4.20 -13.23 -4.84
N ALA A 7 4.91 -13.92 -5.73
CA ALA A 7 5.44 -13.30 -6.95
C ALA A 7 4.31 -12.56 -7.69
N GLY A 8 4.52 -11.28 -8.00
CA GLY A 8 3.49 -10.41 -8.55
C GLY A 8 2.61 -9.69 -7.52
N SER A 9 2.89 -9.80 -6.21
CA SER A 9 2.32 -8.90 -5.19
C SER A 9 2.83 -7.48 -5.40
N LEU A 10 2.09 -6.50 -4.86
CA LEU A 10 2.51 -5.11 -4.93
C LEU A 10 3.87 -4.88 -4.24
N ASP A 11 4.13 -5.54 -3.11
CA ASP A 11 5.42 -5.45 -2.41
C ASP A 11 6.57 -5.99 -3.24
N ASP A 12 6.39 -7.14 -3.92
CA ASP A 12 7.40 -7.71 -4.80
C ASP A 12 7.70 -6.76 -5.98
N ILE A 13 6.65 -6.19 -6.59
CA ILE A 13 6.79 -5.23 -7.69
C ILE A 13 7.53 -3.97 -7.21
N ILE A 14 7.12 -3.37 -6.09
CA ILE A 14 7.75 -2.16 -5.54
C ILE A 14 9.20 -2.45 -5.14
N ALA A 15 9.48 -3.56 -4.45
CA ALA A 15 10.84 -3.94 -4.07
C ALA A 15 11.76 -4.07 -5.29
N ARG A 16 11.33 -4.78 -6.35
CA ARG A 16 12.06 -4.89 -7.61
C ARG A 16 12.37 -3.54 -8.22
N MET A 17 11.41 -2.63 -8.17
CA MET A 17 11.54 -1.31 -8.78
C MET A 17 12.45 -0.39 -7.99
N VAL A 18 12.34 -0.38 -6.65
CA VAL A 18 13.24 0.38 -5.79
C VAL A 18 14.67 -0.12 -6.00
N LEU A 19 14.90 -1.44 -5.99
CA LEU A 19 16.23 -2.00 -6.25
C LEU A 19 16.76 -1.57 -7.63
N ARG A 20 15.94 -1.63 -8.68
CA ARG A 20 16.33 -1.16 -10.03
C ARG A 20 16.67 0.33 -10.06
N ALA A 21 15.93 1.16 -9.32
CA ALA A 21 16.19 2.59 -9.23
C ALA A 21 17.58 2.88 -8.64
N TYR A 22 18.05 2.02 -7.73
CA TYR A 22 19.40 2.05 -7.16
C TYR A 22 20.44 1.26 -8.00
N GLY A 23 20.08 0.79 -9.20
CA GLY A 23 20.98 0.02 -10.07
C GLY A 23 21.21 -1.43 -9.63
N LEU A 24 20.39 -1.95 -8.73
CA LEU A 24 20.46 -3.31 -8.21
C LEU A 24 19.49 -4.24 -8.95
N ASN A 25 19.89 -5.50 -9.11
CA ASN A 25 19.06 -6.54 -9.69
C ASN A 25 18.61 -7.54 -8.61
N LEU A 26 17.30 -7.68 -8.38
CA LEU A 26 16.75 -8.60 -7.38
C LEU A 26 17.24 -10.04 -7.58
N GLU A 27 17.18 -10.54 -8.81
CA GLU A 27 17.55 -11.93 -9.12
C GLU A 27 19.03 -12.20 -8.86
N GLU A 28 19.89 -11.21 -9.14
CA GLU A 28 21.32 -11.31 -8.83
C GLU A 28 21.58 -11.33 -7.33
N LEU A 29 20.86 -10.49 -6.56
CA LEU A 29 20.97 -10.48 -5.09
C LEU A 29 20.48 -11.78 -4.47
N ILE A 30 19.40 -12.36 -4.99
CA ILE A 30 18.89 -13.68 -4.58
C ILE A 30 19.91 -14.77 -4.92
N ALA A 31 20.44 -14.78 -6.15
CA ALA A 31 21.44 -15.77 -6.59
C ALA A 31 22.72 -15.72 -5.75
N LYS A 32 23.09 -14.54 -5.25
CA LYS A 32 24.22 -14.34 -4.33
C LYS A 32 23.89 -14.65 -2.86
N GLY A 33 22.64 -15.01 -2.54
CA GLY A 33 22.18 -15.23 -1.17
C GLY A 33 22.11 -13.95 -0.32
N MET A 34 22.16 -12.78 -0.95
CA MET A 34 22.14 -11.47 -0.28
C MET A 34 20.72 -10.95 -0.03
N LEU A 35 19.73 -11.51 -0.71
CA LEU A 35 18.33 -11.13 -0.55
C LEU A 35 17.47 -12.39 -0.40
N THR A 36 16.58 -12.36 0.58
CA THR A 36 15.61 -13.42 0.82
C THR A 36 14.21 -12.84 0.81
N LEU A 37 13.32 -13.37 -0.03
CA LEU A 37 11.90 -13.04 0.00
C LEU A 37 11.24 -13.75 1.20
N SER A 38 10.46 -13.01 1.99
CA SER A 38 9.74 -13.53 3.18
C SER A 38 8.32 -12.99 3.23
N SER A 39 7.37 -13.77 3.76
CA SER A 39 6.01 -13.32 4.04
C SER A 39 5.95 -12.35 5.22
N GLU A 40 4.94 -11.47 5.20
CA GLU A 40 4.67 -10.47 6.25
C GLU A 40 4.54 -11.12 7.65
N SER A 41 3.94 -12.31 7.74
CA SER A 41 3.68 -13.04 8.99
C SER A 41 4.93 -13.32 9.84
N ASP A 42 6.11 -13.36 9.22
CA ASP A 42 7.38 -13.68 9.89
C ASP A 42 8.38 -12.51 9.85
N VAL A 43 8.01 -11.35 9.30
CA VAL A 43 8.91 -10.20 9.18
C VAL A 43 9.40 -9.77 10.56
N VAL A 44 8.48 -9.60 11.52
CA VAL A 44 8.81 -9.13 12.86
C VAL A 44 9.78 -10.08 13.56
N SER A 45 9.48 -11.38 13.57
CA SER A 45 10.32 -12.38 14.22
C SER A 45 11.70 -12.47 13.56
N LYS A 46 11.78 -12.49 12.23
CA LYS A 46 13.05 -12.60 11.51
C LYS A 46 13.93 -11.34 11.63
N ILE A 47 13.34 -10.14 11.64
CA ILE A 47 14.10 -8.91 11.95
C ILE A 47 14.63 -8.98 13.38
N VAL A 48 13.79 -9.33 14.35
CA VAL A 48 14.18 -9.42 15.77
C VAL A 48 15.28 -10.46 15.99
N GLU A 49 15.23 -11.58 15.29
CA GLU A 49 16.25 -12.64 15.34
C GLU A 49 17.54 -12.29 14.57
N GLY A 50 17.61 -11.13 13.91
CA GLY A 50 18.77 -10.71 13.11
C GLY A 50 18.94 -11.53 11.82
N LYS A 51 17.87 -12.15 11.33
CA LYS A 51 17.86 -12.93 10.07
C LYS A 51 17.49 -12.09 8.84
N LEU A 52 16.94 -10.89 9.05
CA LEU A 52 16.63 -9.92 8.01
C LEU A 52 17.14 -8.54 8.42
N ASP A 53 17.89 -7.90 7.52
CA ASP A 53 18.41 -6.55 7.71
C ASP A 53 17.53 -5.46 7.07
N VAL A 54 16.82 -5.80 5.99
CA VAL A 54 16.01 -4.88 5.18
C VAL A 54 14.69 -5.54 4.82
N VAL A 55 13.61 -4.75 4.89
CA VAL A 55 12.26 -5.16 4.48
C VAL A 55 11.65 -4.08 3.60
N PHE A 56 11.04 -4.54 2.51
CA PHE A 56 10.19 -3.72 1.65
C PHE A 56 8.75 -4.01 2.02
N GLU A 57 7.98 -2.97 2.30
CA GLU A 57 6.61 -3.12 2.79
C GLU A 57 5.70 -2.03 2.24
N THR A 58 4.52 -2.45 1.77
CA THR A 58 3.38 -1.61 1.45
C THR A 58 2.23 -1.97 2.39
N THR A 59 2.18 -1.31 3.55
CA THR A 59 1.18 -1.61 4.58
C THR A 59 0.33 -0.40 4.95
N MET A 60 -0.78 -0.66 5.62
CA MET A 60 -1.66 0.38 6.13
C MET A 60 -1.04 1.08 7.35
N PRO A 61 -1.20 2.41 7.49
CA PRO A 61 -0.78 3.13 8.69
C PRO A 61 -1.35 2.48 9.96
N GLY A 62 -0.47 2.16 10.90
CA GLY A 62 -0.86 1.58 12.19
C GLY A 62 -1.07 0.06 12.19
N ALA A 63 -0.64 -0.67 11.15
CA ALA A 63 -0.67 -2.12 11.12
C ALA A 63 -0.06 -2.77 12.38
N SER A 64 -0.74 -3.80 12.90
CA SER A 64 -0.43 -4.43 14.20
C SER A 64 0.96 -5.08 14.24
N ALA A 65 1.42 -5.67 13.13
CA ALA A 65 2.75 -6.25 13.03
C ALA A 65 3.85 -5.20 13.32
N TYR A 66 3.68 -3.97 12.81
CA TYR A 66 4.64 -2.89 13.02
C TYR A 66 4.56 -2.28 14.43
N ARG A 67 3.40 -2.39 15.09
CA ARG A 67 3.27 -2.10 16.53
C ARG A 67 4.01 -3.12 17.38
N GLU A 68 3.96 -4.40 17.03
CA GLU A 68 4.77 -5.40 17.71
C GLU A 68 6.27 -5.15 17.47
N LEU A 69 6.63 -4.84 16.22
CA LEU A 69 8.01 -4.53 15.86
C LEU A 69 8.56 -3.33 16.64
N GLU A 70 7.78 -2.25 16.83
CA GLU A 70 8.24 -1.09 17.61
C GLU A 70 8.57 -1.45 19.07
N VAL A 71 7.88 -2.44 19.64
CA VAL A 71 8.10 -2.91 21.01
C VAL A 71 9.34 -3.80 21.08
N ARG A 72 9.52 -4.69 20.10
CA ARG A 72 10.60 -5.68 20.08
C ARG A 72 11.92 -5.15 19.53
N MET A 73 11.88 -4.13 18.67
CA MET A 73 13.03 -3.53 17.99
C MET A 73 12.93 -2.00 18.01
N PRO A 74 13.37 -1.32 19.08
CA PRO A 74 13.26 0.13 19.21
C PRO A 74 14.14 0.91 18.22
N ASN A 75 15.12 0.26 17.57
CA ASN A 75 16.12 0.89 16.71
C ASN A 75 15.88 0.67 15.20
N VAL A 76 14.66 0.31 14.79
CA VAL A 76 14.29 0.23 13.36
C VAL A 76 14.45 1.60 12.73
N LYS A 77 15.01 1.63 11.51
CA LYS A 77 15.14 2.84 10.70
C LYS A 77 14.37 2.66 9.40
N LEU A 78 13.65 3.69 8.99
CA LEU A 78 13.07 3.75 7.66
C LEU A 78 14.06 4.45 6.70
N LEU A 79 14.09 4.01 5.43
CA LEU A 79 14.95 4.55 4.38
C LEU A 79 14.16 5.37 3.35
N PRO A 80 14.22 6.72 3.39
CA PRO A 80 13.29 7.56 2.66
C PRO A 80 13.36 7.33 1.15
N LEU A 81 12.20 7.28 0.49
CA LEU A 81 12.10 7.23 -0.96
C LEU A 81 11.91 8.64 -1.51
N VAL A 82 13.03 9.24 -1.93
CA VAL A 82 13.10 10.62 -2.42
C VAL A 82 13.90 10.71 -3.71
N GLY A 83 13.94 11.90 -4.32
CA GLY A 83 14.79 12.19 -5.47
C GLY A 83 14.48 11.36 -6.71
N LYS A 84 15.52 11.08 -7.51
CA LYS A 84 15.40 10.42 -8.81
C LYS A 84 14.86 8.99 -8.68
N GLU A 85 15.13 8.31 -7.56
CA GLU A 85 14.69 6.94 -7.33
C GLU A 85 13.18 6.86 -7.07
N ARG A 86 12.65 7.82 -6.29
CA ARG A 86 11.20 8.01 -6.15
C ARG A 86 10.56 8.36 -7.48
N ASP A 87 11.17 9.27 -8.23
CA ASP A 87 10.60 9.72 -9.51
C ASP A 87 10.59 8.59 -10.55
N TYR A 88 11.61 7.73 -10.55
CA TYR A 88 11.63 6.50 -11.34
C TYR A 88 10.47 5.56 -10.98
N LEU A 89 10.24 5.35 -9.68
CA LEU A 89 9.14 4.53 -9.19
C LEU A 89 7.78 5.09 -9.61
N LEU A 90 7.53 6.38 -9.40
CA LEU A 90 6.30 7.05 -9.82
C LEU A 90 6.07 6.97 -11.34
N ASN A 91 7.11 7.18 -12.13
CA ASN A 91 7.02 7.17 -13.60
C ASN A 91 6.72 5.78 -14.18
N PHE A 92 7.10 4.70 -13.50
CA PHE A 92 6.78 3.36 -13.96
C PHE A 92 5.31 3.01 -13.74
N PHE A 93 4.66 3.56 -12.71
CA PHE A 93 3.21 3.46 -12.50
C PHE A 93 2.48 4.51 -13.34
N THR A 94 2.68 4.47 -14.67
CA THR A 94 2.20 5.47 -15.65
C THR A 94 0.67 5.68 -15.67
N GLY A 95 -0.11 4.70 -15.20
CA GLY A 95 -1.57 4.77 -15.11
C GLY A 95 -2.09 5.45 -13.82
N GLY A 96 -1.19 5.92 -12.96
CA GLY A 96 -1.52 6.30 -11.59
C GLY A 96 -1.55 5.08 -10.66
N GLY A 97 -1.61 5.35 -9.36
CA GLY A 97 -1.62 4.31 -8.32
C GLY A 97 -0.67 4.62 -7.18
N LEU A 98 0.54 5.11 -7.51
CA LEU A 98 1.46 5.67 -6.53
C LEU A 98 1.45 7.20 -6.54
N TYR A 99 1.57 7.80 -5.36
CA TYR A 99 1.72 9.24 -5.18
C TYR A 99 2.69 9.55 -4.05
N THR A 100 3.27 10.74 -4.07
CA THR A 100 4.15 11.20 -2.99
C THR A 100 3.35 11.39 -1.70
N CYS A 101 3.88 10.92 -0.59
CA CYS A 101 3.29 11.13 0.73
C CYS A 101 4.38 11.22 1.79
N SER A 102 3.97 11.49 3.02
CA SER A 102 4.86 11.51 4.16
C SER A 102 4.20 10.81 5.33
N LEU A 103 4.95 9.95 6.02
CA LEU A 103 4.43 9.29 7.21
C LEU A 103 4.47 10.28 8.38
N PRO A 104 3.36 10.43 9.14
CA PRO A 104 3.30 11.39 10.23
C PRO A 104 4.19 10.97 11.40
N ILE A 105 4.77 11.97 12.07
CA ILE A 105 5.53 11.79 13.31
C ILE A 105 4.66 11.07 14.33
N GLY A 106 5.24 10.07 15.01
CA GLY A 106 4.55 9.29 16.03
C GLY A 106 3.61 8.22 15.50
N LEU A 107 3.52 8.01 14.18
CA LEU A 107 2.79 6.88 13.60
C LEU A 107 3.27 5.55 14.22
N PHE A 108 4.60 5.38 14.30
CA PHE A 108 5.27 4.37 15.12
C PHE A 108 6.35 5.05 15.97
N LYS A 109 6.76 4.44 17.09
CA LYS A 109 7.77 5.05 17.99
C LYS A 109 9.08 5.41 17.31
N PHE A 110 9.47 4.65 16.29
CA PHE A 110 10.68 4.87 15.51
C PHE A 110 10.54 5.96 14.42
N ILE A 111 9.35 6.54 14.22
CA ILE A 111 9.11 7.66 13.30
C ILE A 111 9.10 8.97 14.11
N THR A 112 10.29 9.51 14.35
CA THR A 112 10.51 10.73 15.15
C THR A 112 10.58 12.01 14.31
N THR A 113 10.64 11.89 12.99
CA THR A 113 10.63 12.99 12.02
C THR A 113 9.71 12.64 10.87
N GLU A 114 9.27 13.66 10.13
CA GLU A 114 8.46 13.45 8.92
C GLU A 114 9.25 12.59 7.93
N TYR A 115 8.61 11.55 7.40
CA TYR A 115 9.29 10.57 6.57
C TYR A 115 8.72 10.54 5.15
N PRO A 116 9.43 11.15 4.18
CA PRO A 116 8.96 11.20 2.79
C PRO A 116 9.09 9.83 2.11
N THR A 117 8.02 9.43 1.43
CA THR A 117 7.94 8.16 0.71
C THR A 117 6.89 8.24 -0.41
N VAL A 118 6.50 7.09 -0.95
CA VAL A 118 5.33 6.93 -1.82
C VAL A 118 4.23 6.18 -1.10
N CYS A 119 2.98 6.49 -1.45
CA CYS A 119 1.78 5.84 -0.97
C CYS A 119 0.93 5.37 -2.14
N THR A 120 0.04 4.42 -1.87
CA THR A 120 -1.01 3.98 -2.80
C THR A 120 -2.37 4.05 -2.12
N ALA A 121 -3.42 4.26 -2.91
CA ALA A 121 -4.77 4.04 -2.44
C ALA A 121 -5.11 2.55 -2.54
N THR A 122 -5.90 2.05 -1.59
CA THR A 122 -6.58 0.75 -1.76
C THR A 122 -7.83 0.98 -2.59
N ILE A 123 -7.99 0.25 -3.69
CA ILE A 123 -9.16 0.32 -4.57
C ILE A 123 -9.90 -1.02 -4.59
N ILE A 124 -11.22 -0.95 -4.74
CA ILE A 124 -12.08 -2.13 -4.92
C ILE A 124 -12.38 -2.25 -6.41
N ILE A 125 -11.89 -3.31 -7.04
CA ILE A 125 -12.10 -3.59 -8.45
C ILE A 125 -13.19 -4.65 -8.58
N VAL A 126 -14.11 -4.43 -9.51
CA VAL A 126 -15.16 -5.37 -9.88
C VAL A 126 -15.10 -5.66 -11.38
N SER A 127 -15.70 -6.77 -11.82
CA SER A 127 -15.86 -7.00 -13.27
C SER A 127 -16.76 -5.92 -13.88
N ALA A 128 -16.43 -5.49 -15.10
CA ALA A 128 -17.25 -4.58 -15.89
C ALA A 128 -18.62 -5.19 -16.28
N ASP A 129 -18.73 -6.51 -16.23
CA ASP A 129 -19.96 -7.23 -16.59
C ASP A 129 -20.97 -7.37 -15.44
N LEU A 130 -20.64 -6.87 -14.24
CA LEU A 130 -21.58 -6.93 -13.12
C LEU A 130 -22.80 -6.03 -13.38
N PRO A 131 -24.02 -6.45 -12.99
CA PRO A 131 -25.20 -5.62 -13.13
C PRO A 131 -25.03 -4.26 -12.45
N GLU A 132 -25.47 -3.19 -13.11
CA GLU A 132 -25.40 -1.82 -12.60
C GLU A 132 -25.96 -1.70 -11.17
N ASP A 133 -27.16 -2.24 -10.95
CA ASP A 133 -27.85 -2.16 -9.66
C ASP A 133 -27.07 -2.87 -8.55
N LEU A 134 -26.40 -4.00 -8.86
CA LEU A 134 -25.58 -4.71 -7.88
C LEU A 134 -24.43 -3.82 -7.42
N VAL A 135 -23.67 -3.24 -8.35
CA VAL A 135 -22.53 -2.38 -8.01
C VAL A 135 -23.00 -1.09 -7.32
N TYR A 136 -24.13 -0.52 -7.75
CA TYR A 136 -24.76 0.61 -7.05
C TYR A 136 -25.01 0.29 -5.57
N TYR A 137 -25.63 -0.84 -5.27
CA TYR A 137 -25.92 -1.23 -3.89
C TYR A 137 -24.66 -1.60 -3.10
N MET A 138 -23.62 -2.15 -3.74
CA MET A 138 -22.33 -2.37 -3.10
C MET A 138 -21.70 -1.05 -2.64
N VAL A 139 -21.61 -0.04 -3.51
CA VAL A 139 -21.03 1.27 -3.15
C VAL A 139 -21.88 1.94 -2.07
N LYS A 140 -23.21 1.90 -2.20
CA LYS A 140 -24.12 2.41 -1.17
C LYS A 140 -23.91 1.76 0.19
N ALA A 141 -23.76 0.43 0.23
CA ALA A 141 -23.52 -0.28 1.46
C ALA A 141 -22.19 0.15 2.11
N ILE A 142 -21.12 0.30 1.33
CA ILE A 142 -19.82 0.74 1.83
C ILE A 142 -19.91 2.17 2.39
N ASP A 143 -20.45 3.12 1.62
CA ASP A 143 -20.51 4.52 2.03
C ASP A 143 -21.42 4.76 3.24
N LYS A 144 -22.58 4.08 3.31
CA LYS A 144 -23.50 4.19 4.44
C LYS A 144 -22.98 3.52 5.72
N ASN A 145 -22.04 2.59 5.61
CA ASN A 145 -21.48 1.86 6.77
C ASN A 145 -20.00 2.19 7.02
N LYS A 146 -19.46 3.27 6.43
CA LYS A 146 -18.04 3.60 6.54
C LYS A 146 -17.53 3.72 7.98
N ASP A 147 -18.33 4.27 8.89
CA ASP A 147 -17.95 4.42 10.30
C ASP A 147 -17.89 3.06 11.02
N TYR A 148 -18.80 2.15 10.66
CA TYR A 148 -18.76 0.77 11.15
C TYR A 148 -17.50 0.05 10.64
N ILE A 149 -17.17 0.19 9.35
CA ILE A 149 -15.94 -0.40 8.78
C ILE A 149 -14.71 0.21 9.46
N LYS A 150 -14.67 1.53 9.66
CA LYS A 150 -13.59 2.25 10.36
C LYS A 150 -13.39 1.76 11.79
N SER A 151 -14.45 1.33 12.47
CA SER A 151 -14.34 0.74 13.82
C SER A 151 -13.59 -0.60 13.84
N SER A 152 -13.62 -1.35 12.74
CA SER A 152 -12.90 -2.63 12.60
C SER A 152 -11.54 -2.46 11.94
N ILE A 153 -11.41 -1.49 11.04
CA ILE A 153 -10.19 -1.19 10.28
C ILE A 153 -9.91 0.30 10.47
N ALA A 154 -9.07 0.65 11.44
CA ALA A 154 -8.85 2.04 11.85
C ALA A 154 -8.38 2.96 10.70
N ALA A 155 -7.62 2.42 9.75
CA ALA A 155 -7.13 3.13 8.57
C ALA A 155 -8.14 3.15 7.39
N PHE A 156 -9.35 2.59 7.56
CA PHE A 156 -10.42 2.71 6.57
C PHE A 156 -11.01 4.13 6.60
N GLU A 157 -10.56 4.95 5.65
CA GLU A 157 -10.98 6.33 5.50
C GLU A 157 -10.99 6.73 4.03
N PHE A 158 -12.04 7.42 3.59
CA PHE A 158 -12.12 7.97 2.25
C PHE A 158 -13.06 9.18 2.20
N ASN A 159 -12.81 10.08 1.25
CA ASN A 159 -13.71 11.18 0.92
C ASN A 159 -14.61 10.78 -0.26
N PRO A 160 -15.93 10.62 -0.09
CA PRO A 160 -16.81 10.21 -1.19
C PRO A 160 -16.83 11.20 -2.36
N ASN A 161 -16.50 12.48 -2.13
CA ASN A 161 -16.41 13.51 -3.16
C ASN A 161 -15.15 13.40 -4.05
N GLU A 162 -14.19 12.57 -3.66
CA GLU A 162 -12.88 12.48 -4.31
C GLU A 162 -12.51 11.05 -4.70
N VAL A 163 -13.04 10.04 -4.01
CA VAL A 163 -12.66 8.63 -4.21
C VAL A 163 -12.84 8.15 -5.66
N TRP A 164 -13.84 8.70 -6.37
CA TRP A 164 -14.11 8.37 -7.77
C TRP A 164 -13.06 8.89 -8.76
N LYS A 165 -12.11 9.73 -8.33
CA LYS A 165 -11.01 10.25 -9.15
C LYS A 165 -9.78 9.35 -9.13
N THR A 166 -9.63 8.53 -8.10
CA THR A 166 -8.43 7.71 -7.86
C THR A 166 -8.67 6.29 -8.34
N LEU A 167 -8.65 6.10 -9.66
CA LEU A 167 -9.03 4.83 -10.29
C LEU A 167 -7.83 3.97 -10.75
N GLY A 168 -6.58 4.43 -10.58
CA GLY A 168 -5.40 3.63 -10.93
C GLY A 168 -5.37 3.16 -12.39
N GLY A 169 -5.91 3.98 -13.31
CA GLY A 169 -5.91 3.69 -14.75
C GLY A 169 -7.05 2.81 -15.24
N VAL A 170 -8.02 2.43 -14.40
CA VAL A 170 -9.26 1.75 -14.82
C VAL A 170 -10.47 2.68 -14.84
N GLU A 171 -11.52 2.30 -15.56
CA GLU A 171 -12.77 3.07 -15.63
C GLU A 171 -13.67 2.81 -14.41
N LEU A 172 -14.45 3.83 -14.03
CA LEU A 172 -15.43 3.72 -12.96
C LEU A 172 -16.67 2.99 -13.46
N HIS A 173 -17.06 1.91 -12.78
CA HIS A 173 -18.27 1.14 -13.11
C HIS A 173 -19.55 2.02 -13.11
N SER A 174 -20.46 1.79 -14.05
CA SER A 174 -21.68 2.63 -14.22
C SER A 174 -22.52 2.72 -12.95
N GLY A 175 -22.69 1.60 -12.23
CA GLY A 175 -23.41 1.54 -10.95
C GLY A 175 -22.77 2.40 -9.85
N ALA A 176 -21.44 2.44 -9.77
CA ALA A 176 -20.72 3.30 -8.84
C ALA A 176 -20.88 4.78 -9.23
N ALA A 177 -20.71 5.10 -10.52
CA ALA A 177 -20.90 6.45 -11.05
C ALA A 177 -22.31 6.98 -10.79
N LYS A 178 -23.34 6.14 -10.99
CA LYS A 178 -24.74 6.47 -10.68
C LYS A 178 -24.93 6.82 -9.21
N TYR A 179 -24.43 5.98 -8.30
CA TYR A 179 -24.50 6.26 -6.86
C TYR A 179 -23.83 7.59 -6.49
N TYR A 180 -22.60 7.82 -6.94
CA TYR A 180 -21.87 9.04 -6.60
C TYR A 180 -22.53 10.30 -7.19
N LYS A 181 -23.14 10.23 -8.38
CA LYS A 181 -23.91 11.33 -8.96
C LYS A 181 -25.20 11.62 -8.18
N GLU A 182 -25.98 10.59 -7.84
CA GLU A 182 -27.23 10.74 -7.09
C GLU A 182 -27.00 11.35 -5.70
N MET A 183 -25.89 11.00 -5.04
CA MET A 183 -25.53 11.57 -3.73
C MET A 183 -24.86 12.94 -3.82
N GLY A 184 -24.65 13.47 -5.04
CA GLY A 184 -24.02 14.78 -5.26
C GLY A 184 -22.50 14.81 -5.06
N TYR A 185 -21.86 13.64 -4.96
CA TYR A 185 -20.42 13.50 -4.79
C TYR A 185 -19.63 13.67 -6.10
N MET A 186 -20.28 13.33 -7.22
CA MET A 186 -19.74 13.46 -8.57
C MET A 186 -20.65 14.38 -9.37
N LYS A 187 -20.05 15.34 -10.09
CA LYS A 187 -20.75 16.26 -11.00
C LYS A 187 -20.74 15.73 -12.42
#